data_AF-Q49395-F1
#
_entry.id   AF-Q49395-F1
#
_cell.length_a   1.000
_cell.length_b   1.000
_cell.length_c   1.000
_cell.angle_alpha   90.00
_cell.angle_beta   90.00
_cell.angle_gamma   90.00
#
_symmetry.space_group_name_H-M   'P 1'
#
loop_
_entity.id
_entity.type
_entity.pdbx_description
1 polymer ?
#
loop_
_entity_poly.entity_id
_entity_poly.type
_entity_poly.pdbx_seq_one_letter_code
_entity_poly.pdbx_strand_id
1 'polypeptide(L)'
;LDFLPWIGNNKPFSNSHTASLSVSSNTPLPTFSNINVGVKSMITQHLNKENRWVFTPNSSPDIWTGAGYRKQGNNNGIPFDNVKPSNSSTPFNPNSDDNKVTSGGSSKPTTYTHLPNSISPTSDWSNALTFTNKNNPQRNQLLLRSLLGTIPVLINKSGTGDQFNKDSEQKWNETDKLGGNLPG
;
A
#
# COMPACT_ATOMS: atom_id res chain seq x y z
N LEU A 1 9.20 11.46 -9.56
CA LEU A 1 8.01 12.31 -9.32
C LEU A 1 8.15 13.09 -8.03
N ASP A 2 8.43 12.47 -6.87
CA ASP A 2 8.53 13.17 -5.58
C ASP A 2 9.55 14.31 -5.52
N PHE A 3 10.63 14.22 -6.29
CA PHE A 3 11.68 15.24 -6.30
C PHE A 3 11.26 16.56 -6.97
N LEU A 4 10.27 16.51 -7.87
CA LEU A 4 9.81 17.70 -8.59
C LEU A 4 8.97 18.59 -7.65
N PRO A 5 9.14 19.92 -7.67
CA PRO A 5 8.23 20.83 -6.98
C PRO A 5 6.90 20.99 -7.71
N TRP A 6 5.84 21.29 -6.96
CA TRP A 6 4.59 21.76 -7.54
C TRP A 6 4.67 23.26 -7.85
N ILE A 7 4.31 23.66 -9.07
CA ILE A 7 4.44 25.04 -9.55
C ILE A 7 3.66 26.06 -8.69
N GLY A 8 2.55 25.65 -8.07
CA GLY A 8 1.70 26.54 -7.27
C GLY A 8 2.28 26.95 -5.92
N ASN A 9 3.22 26.18 -5.35
CA ASN A 9 3.79 26.48 -4.02
C ASN A 9 5.32 26.29 -3.91
N ASN A 10 5.99 25.85 -4.98
CA ASN A 10 7.42 25.54 -5.03
C ASN A 10 7.89 24.53 -3.97
N LYS A 11 6.99 23.71 -3.40
CA LYS A 11 7.33 22.62 -2.49
C LYS A 11 7.38 21.29 -3.26
N PRO A 12 8.38 20.43 -3.00
CA PRO A 12 8.48 19.11 -3.59
C PRO A 12 7.38 18.18 -3.10
N PHE A 13 6.91 17.28 -3.98
CA PHE A 13 5.94 16.24 -3.63
C PHE A 13 6.49 15.23 -2.60
N SER A 14 7.80 15.22 -2.38
CA SER A 14 8.48 14.43 -1.35
C SER A 14 8.12 14.86 0.07
N ASN A 15 7.74 16.14 0.25
CA ASN A 15 7.61 16.80 1.56
C ASN A 15 8.85 16.65 2.47
N SER A 16 10.00 16.26 1.89
CA SER A 16 11.23 16.02 2.64
C SER A 16 11.94 17.36 2.83
N HIS A 17 11.82 17.92 4.03
CA HIS A 17 12.43 19.19 4.40
C HIS A 17 12.89 19.18 5.85
N THR A 18 13.79 18.28 6.25
CA THR A 18 14.44 18.38 7.56
C THR A 18 15.83 17.74 7.57
N ALA A 19 16.86 18.60 7.64
CA ALA A 19 18.19 18.28 8.17
C ALA A 19 18.23 18.59 9.69
N SER A 20 17.16 18.28 10.42
CA SER A 20 16.97 18.63 11.84
C SER A 20 16.99 17.37 12.71
N LEU A 21 17.77 17.40 13.78
CA LEU A 21 18.05 16.29 14.72
C LEU A 21 16.87 15.97 15.67
N SER A 22 15.73 16.65 15.58
CA SER A 22 14.55 16.40 16.41
C SER A 22 13.27 16.38 15.56
N VAL A 23 13.07 15.28 14.85
CA VAL A 23 11.87 15.07 14.02
C VAL A 23 10.80 14.39 14.87
N SER A 24 9.61 14.99 14.98
CA SER A 24 8.45 14.31 15.56
C SER A 24 8.08 13.10 14.68
N SER A 25 7.62 12.01 15.29
CA SER A 25 7.21 10.80 14.53
C SER A 25 6.00 11.05 13.60
N ASN A 26 5.33 12.20 13.72
CA ASN A 26 4.18 12.58 12.92
C ASN A 26 4.53 13.63 11.86
N THR A 27 5.45 13.30 10.95
CA THR A 27 5.88 14.19 9.86
C THR A 27 5.27 13.80 8.51
N PRO A 28 5.03 14.77 7.60
CA PRO A 28 4.50 14.50 6.27
C PRO A 28 5.32 13.47 5.49
N LEU A 29 4.61 12.61 4.76
CA LEU A 29 5.20 11.55 3.93
C LEU A 29 5.22 11.97 2.44
N PRO A 30 6.06 11.33 1.60
CA PRO A 30 6.06 11.57 0.16
C PRO A 30 4.73 11.12 -0.48
N THR A 31 4.39 11.75 -1.61
CA THR A 31 3.13 11.48 -2.32
C THR A 31 3.21 10.26 -3.24
N PHE A 32 4.35 10.04 -3.91
CA PHE A 32 4.47 9.01 -4.96
C PHE A 32 5.31 7.80 -4.59
N SER A 33 6.28 7.93 -3.68
CA SER A 33 7.20 6.86 -3.29
C SER A 33 6.65 6.03 -2.13
N ASN A 34 6.97 4.74 -2.12
CA ASN A 34 6.74 3.87 -0.95
C ASN A 34 7.98 3.72 -0.08
N ILE A 35 9.15 4.15 -0.55
CA ILE A 35 10.42 3.99 0.19
C ILE A 35 10.31 4.77 1.50
N ASN A 36 10.53 4.08 2.62
CA ASN A 36 10.36 4.59 3.99
C ASN A 36 8.92 4.97 4.37
N VAL A 37 7.92 4.48 3.63
CA VAL A 37 6.49 4.66 3.93
C VAL A 37 5.86 3.33 4.32
N GLY A 38 5.16 3.31 5.46
CA GLY A 38 4.55 2.12 6.02
C GLY A 38 5.57 1.21 6.72
N VAL A 39 5.52 -0.08 6.42
CA VAL A 39 6.44 -1.10 6.99
C VAL A 39 7.15 -1.89 5.89
N LYS A 40 8.31 -2.47 6.24
CA LYS A 40 8.98 -3.47 5.40
C LYS A 40 8.27 -4.82 5.51
N SER A 41 8.07 -5.45 4.35
CA SER A 41 7.44 -6.75 4.19
C SER A 41 8.36 -7.69 3.43
N MET A 42 8.56 -8.89 3.96
CA MET A 42 9.37 -9.93 3.33
C MET A 42 8.57 -10.68 2.27
N ILE A 43 8.91 -10.45 1.00
CA ILE A 43 8.11 -10.96 -0.14
C ILE A 43 8.13 -12.48 -0.31
N THR A 44 9.12 -13.17 0.27
CA THR A 44 9.18 -14.64 0.29
C THR A 44 8.10 -15.27 1.16
N GLN A 45 7.37 -14.49 1.94
CA GLN A 45 6.22 -14.96 2.71
C GLN A 45 4.89 -14.72 1.99
N HIS A 46 4.92 -14.23 0.76
CA HIS A 46 3.71 -13.99 -0.05
C HIS A 46 3.45 -15.14 -1.02
N LEU A 47 2.18 -15.31 -1.39
CA LEU A 47 1.72 -16.22 -2.44
C LEU A 47 2.16 -17.68 -2.19
N ASN A 48 2.93 -18.27 -3.11
CA ASN A 48 3.43 -19.64 -3.00
C ASN A 48 4.69 -19.75 -2.11
N LYS A 49 5.28 -18.65 -1.67
CA LYS A 49 6.46 -18.61 -0.77
C LYS A 49 7.73 -19.28 -1.30
N GLU A 50 7.87 -19.39 -2.61
CA GLU A 50 9.02 -20.04 -3.26
C GLU A 50 9.90 -19.01 -3.98
N ASN A 51 11.14 -19.41 -4.27
CA ASN A 51 12.10 -18.69 -5.15
C ASN A 51 12.52 -17.28 -4.70
N ARG A 52 13.38 -17.22 -3.67
CA ARG A 52 13.88 -15.98 -3.03
C ARG A 52 14.63 -14.99 -3.93
N TRP A 53 15.43 -15.48 -4.88
CA TRP A 53 16.41 -14.66 -5.60
C TRP A 53 15.90 -14.01 -6.88
N VAL A 54 14.60 -14.11 -7.15
CA VAL A 54 14.02 -13.67 -8.43
C VAL A 54 13.82 -12.16 -8.50
N PHE A 55 13.53 -11.50 -7.37
CA PHE A 55 13.05 -10.10 -7.37
C PHE A 55 13.96 -9.12 -6.66
N THR A 56 14.82 -9.59 -5.75
CA THR A 56 15.77 -8.75 -5.02
C THR A 56 17.11 -9.48 -4.91
N PRO A 57 18.24 -8.84 -5.28
CA PRO A 57 19.55 -9.47 -5.21
C PRO A 57 20.11 -9.55 -3.78
N ASN A 58 19.42 -8.99 -2.79
CA ASN A 58 19.87 -8.93 -1.41
C ASN A 58 19.40 -10.14 -0.59
N SER A 59 20.11 -10.45 0.50
CA SER A 59 19.79 -11.55 1.43
C SER A 59 18.45 -11.38 2.13
N SER A 60 18.03 -10.13 2.38
CA SER A 60 16.69 -9.80 2.88
C SER A 60 15.83 -9.21 1.75
N PRO A 61 14.85 -9.96 1.23
CA PRO A 61 13.99 -9.54 0.12
C PRO A 61 12.83 -8.68 0.63
N ASP A 62 13.15 -7.58 1.31
CA ASP A 62 12.18 -6.68 1.92
C ASP A 62 11.75 -5.58 0.96
N ILE A 63 10.44 -5.36 0.87
CA ILE A 63 9.84 -4.24 0.13
C ILE A 63 8.96 -3.41 1.07
N TRP A 64 8.99 -2.08 0.89
CA TRP A 64 8.11 -1.19 1.63
C TRP A 64 6.67 -1.28 1.12
N THR A 65 5.74 -1.48 2.05
CA THR A 65 4.31 -1.64 1.78
C THR A 65 3.63 -0.39 1.22
N GLY A 66 4.15 0.80 1.53
CA GLY A 66 3.46 2.07 1.27
C GLY A 66 2.37 2.37 2.29
N ALA A 67 1.59 3.42 2.05
CA ALA A 67 0.49 3.83 2.92
C ALA A 67 -0.76 2.94 2.70
N GLY A 68 -1.64 2.85 3.70
CA GLY A 68 -2.86 2.03 3.63
C GLY A 68 -2.56 0.52 3.62
N TYR A 69 -1.46 0.11 4.24
CA TYR A 69 -1.06 -1.28 4.28
C TYR A 69 -1.91 -2.09 5.28
N ARG A 70 -1.91 -3.41 5.11
CA ARG A 70 -2.64 -4.40 5.91
C ARG A 70 -1.62 -5.30 6.62
N LYS A 71 -1.81 -5.54 7.90
CA LYS A 71 -0.98 -6.45 8.70
C LYS A 71 -1.84 -7.26 9.66
N GLN A 72 -1.35 -8.44 10.04
CA GLN A 72 -1.87 -9.22 11.16
C GLN A 72 -0.68 -9.87 11.86
N GLY A 73 -0.40 -9.44 13.09
CA GLY A 73 0.81 -9.84 13.80
C GLY A 73 2.06 -9.27 13.13
N ASN A 74 2.71 -10.07 12.28
CA ASN A 74 3.92 -9.66 11.56
C ASN A 74 3.60 -8.92 10.24
N ASN A 75 4.65 -8.40 9.60
CA ASN A 75 4.54 -7.64 8.34
C ASN A 75 4.79 -8.51 7.09
N ASN A 76 4.86 -9.83 7.21
CA ASN A 76 5.40 -10.74 6.20
C ASN A 76 4.29 -11.66 5.65
N GLY A 77 3.45 -11.09 4.79
CA GLY A 77 2.27 -11.75 4.22
C GLY A 77 1.07 -11.67 5.16
N ILE A 78 -0.11 -11.37 4.61
CA ILE A 78 -1.37 -11.45 5.35
C ILE A 78 -2.02 -12.82 5.08
N PRO A 79 -2.42 -13.60 6.10
CA PRO A 79 -3.08 -14.87 5.86
C PRO A 79 -4.47 -14.67 5.23
N PHE A 80 -4.89 -15.67 4.45
CA PHE A 80 -6.14 -15.63 3.69
C PHE A 80 -7.40 -15.59 4.58
N ASP A 81 -7.30 -15.97 5.86
CA ASP A 81 -8.42 -15.94 6.81
C ASP A 81 -9.03 -14.54 7.01
N ASN A 82 -8.34 -13.50 6.55
CA ASN A 82 -8.83 -12.11 6.56
C ASN A 82 -9.48 -11.67 5.25
N VAL A 83 -9.67 -12.56 4.26
CA VAL A 83 -10.38 -12.21 3.02
C VAL A 83 -11.86 -12.06 3.35
N LYS A 84 -12.32 -10.80 3.25
CA LYS A 84 -13.65 -10.35 3.65
C LYS A 84 -14.75 -11.16 2.92
N PRO A 85 -15.84 -11.53 3.61
CA PRO A 85 -17.03 -12.10 2.96
C PRO A 85 -17.55 -11.17 1.84
N SER A 86 -17.95 -11.75 0.72
CA SER A 86 -18.65 -11.05 -0.37
C SER A 86 -20.11 -11.49 -0.37
N ASN A 87 -21.02 -10.50 -0.30
CA ASN A 87 -22.48 -10.61 -0.23
C ASN A 87 -23.03 -11.43 0.96
N SER A 88 -24.11 -10.93 1.57
CA SER A 88 -24.86 -11.55 2.69
C SER A 88 -24.09 -11.90 3.99
N SER A 89 -22.90 -11.34 4.21
CA SER A 89 -22.06 -11.58 5.41
C SER A 89 -21.58 -13.04 5.59
N THR A 90 -21.68 -13.88 4.56
CA THR A 90 -21.20 -15.27 4.58
C THR A 90 -19.72 -15.33 4.20
N PRO A 91 -18.82 -15.84 5.07
CA PRO A 91 -17.40 -16.00 4.76
C PRO A 91 -17.18 -16.85 3.51
N PHE A 92 -16.27 -16.41 2.65
CA PHE A 92 -15.79 -17.26 1.56
C PHE A 92 -15.06 -18.46 2.17
N ASN A 93 -15.46 -19.68 1.78
CA ASN A 93 -14.85 -20.91 2.27
C ASN A 93 -13.83 -21.43 1.25
N PRO A 94 -12.51 -21.27 1.48
CA PRO A 94 -11.48 -21.76 0.56
C PRO A 94 -11.46 -23.30 0.46
N ASN A 95 -12.11 -23.99 1.39
CA ASN A 95 -12.18 -25.44 1.43
C ASN A 95 -13.49 -26.02 0.86
N SER A 96 -14.36 -25.19 0.27
CA SER A 96 -15.53 -25.67 -0.50
C SER A 96 -15.09 -26.49 -1.72
N ASP A 97 -15.91 -27.44 -2.14
CA ASP A 97 -15.59 -28.35 -3.25
C ASP A 97 -15.31 -27.60 -4.56
N ASP A 98 -16.05 -26.52 -4.83
CA ASP A 98 -15.85 -25.67 -6.01
C ASP A 98 -14.49 -24.93 -5.99
N ASN A 99 -13.88 -24.76 -4.81
CA ASN A 99 -12.63 -24.02 -4.62
C ASN A 99 -11.39 -24.94 -4.57
N LYS A 100 -11.58 -26.25 -4.76
CA LYS A 100 -10.52 -27.26 -4.73
C LYS A 100 -10.33 -27.92 -6.08
N VAL A 101 -9.12 -28.42 -6.29
CA VAL A 101 -8.82 -29.33 -7.40
C VAL A 101 -8.29 -30.64 -6.81
N THR A 102 -8.82 -31.76 -7.29
CA THR A 102 -8.41 -33.10 -6.87
C THR A 102 -7.58 -33.75 -7.96
N SER A 103 -6.34 -34.11 -7.64
CA SER A 103 -5.46 -34.86 -8.54
C SER A 103 -4.84 -36.03 -7.77
N GLY A 104 -4.96 -37.25 -8.31
CA GLY A 104 -4.40 -38.46 -7.69
C GLY A 104 -4.93 -38.76 -6.28
N GLY A 105 -6.17 -38.37 -5.96
CA GLY A 105 -6.79 -38.57 -4.64
C GLY A 105 -6.44 -37.51 -3.59
N SER A 106 -5.54 -36.55 -3.89
CA SER A 106 -5.28 -35.40 -3.02
C SER A 106 -6.09 -34.19 -3.49
N SER A 107 -7.02 -33.74 -2.65
CA SER A 107 -7.81 -32.52 -2.89
C SER A 107 -7.14 -31.33 -2.21
N LYS A 108 -6.79 -30.29 -2.98
CA LYS A 108 -6.10 -29.09 -2.46
C LYS A 108 -6.87 -27.82 -2.82
N PRO A 109 -6.98 -26.85 -1.89
CA PRO A 109 -7.47 -25.51 -2.21
C PRO A 109 -6.62 -24.85 -3.30
N THR A 110 -7.27 -24.07 -4.16
CA THR A 110 -6.60 -23.33 -5.24
C THR A 110 -6.13 -21.95 -4.82
N THR A 111 -6.63 -21.41 -3.70
CA THR A 111 -6.25 -20.09 -3.19
C THR A 111 -4.88 -20.09 -2.51
N TYR A 112 -4.21 -18.93 -2.54
CA TYR A 112 -2.97 -18.72 -1.79
C TYR A 112 -3.24 -18.61 -0.29
N THR A 113 -2.36 -19.18 0.52
CA THR A 113 -2.47 -19.10 2.00
C THR A 113 -2.10 -17.72 2.54
N HIS A 114 -1.20 -17.00 1.86
CA HIS A 114 -0.71 -15.68 2.27
C HIS A 114 -0.71 -14.72 1.07
N LEU A 115 -1.16 -13.49 1.29
CA LEU A 115 -1.28 -12.45 0.28
C LEU A 115 -0.35 -11.27 0.59
N PRO A 116 -0.04 -10.41 -0.39
CA PRO A 116 0.72 -9.19 -0.17
C PRO A 116 0.05 -8.23 0.83
N ASN A 117 0.87 -7.49 1.57
CA ASN A 117 0.46 -6.63 2.68
C ASN A 117 -0.14 -5.27 2.26
N SER A 118 -0.45 -5.05 1.00
CA SER A 118 -1.08 -3.79 0.55
C SER A 118 -1.87 -4.01 -0.73
N ILE A 119 -3.06 -3.43 -0.76
CA ILE A 119 -3.93 -3.32 -1.95
C ILE A 119 -4.35 -1.86 -2.19
N SER A 120 -3.72 -0.92 -1.48
CA SER A 120 -4.04 0.49 -1.59
C SER A 120 -3.68 1.02 -2.98
N PRO A 121 -4.14 2.21 -3.39
CA PRO A 121 -3.72 2.83 -4.65
C PRO A 121 -2.20 3.00 -4.78
N THR A 122 -1.47 2.97 -3.66
CA THR A 122 -0.01 3.08 -3.63
C THR A 122 0.72 1.73 -3.71
N SER A 123 0.02 0.60 -3.75
CA SER A 123 0.64 -0.74 -3.78
C SER A 123 1.56 -0.92 -5.00
N ASP A 124 2.77 -1.41 -4.75
CA ASP A 124 3.83 -1.61 -5.76
C ASP A 124 4.62 -2.88 -5.41
N TRP A 125 4.12 -4.03 -5.88
CA TRP A 125 4.65 -5.36 -5.54
C TRP A 125 5.34 -5.97 -6.75
N SER A 126 6.67 -5.96 -6.75
CA SER A 126 7.46 -6.58 -7.82
C SER A 126 7.22 -8.10 -7.96
N ASN A 127 6.84 -8.77 -6.87
CA ASN A 127 6.53 -10.20 -6.83
C ASN A 127 5.04 -10.54 -7.07
N ALA A 128 4.15 -9.54 -7.18
CA ALA A 128 2.71 -9.75 -7.24
C ALA A 128 1.99 -8.68 -8.08
N LEU A 129 2.03 -8.84 -9.41
CA LEU A 129 1.39 -7.93 -10.36
C LEU A 129 -0.11 -7.75 -10.06
N THR A 130 -0.81 -8.83 -9.69
CA THR A 130 -2.26 -8.81 -9.37
C THR A 130 -2.61 -7.97 -8.14
N PHE A 131 -1.62 -7.64 -7.30
CA PHE A 131 -1.79 -6.78 -6.11
C PHE A 131 -1.19 -5.38 -6.32
N THR A 132 -0.63 -5.10 -7.51
CA THR A 132 0.07 -3.85 -7.81
C THR A 132 -0.86 -2.87 -8.53
N ASN A 133 -1.09 -1.70 -7.92
CA ASN A 133 -1.88 -0.63 -8.51
C ASN A 133 -1.02 0.41 -9.24
N LYS A 134 0.23 0.63 -8.80
CA LYS A 134 1.14 1.56 -9.49
C LYS A 134 1.58 1.00 -10.83
N ASN A 135 1.36 1.78 -11.89
CA ASN A 135 1.64 1.36 -13.26
C ASN A 135 2.26 2.48 -14.11
N ASN A 136 2.95 2.10 -15.19
CA ASN A 136 3.67 3.04 -16.06
C ASN A 136 2.75 4.04 -16.79
N PRO A 137 1.59 3.63 -17.34
CA PRO A 137 0.63 4.59 -17.93
C PRO A 137 0.25 5.71 -16.95
N GLN A 138 -0.05 5.38 -15.70
CA GLN A 138 -0.37 6.37 -14.68
C GLN A 138 0.85 7.23 -14.31
N ARG A 139 2.04 6.64 -14.18
CA ARG A 139 3.28 7.40 -13.92
C ARG A 139 3.55 8.45 -15.01
N ASN A 140 3.29 8.14 -16.29
CA ASN A 140 3.43 9.10 -17.39
C ASN A 140 2.41 10.23 -17.31
N GLN A 141 1.14 9.93 -17.01
CA GLN A 141 0.13 10.96 -16.80
C GLN A 141 0.48 11.85 -15.60
N LEU A 142 0.90 11.25 -14.49
CA LEU A 142 1.31 11.96 -13.28
C LEU A 142 2.50 12.88 -13.54
N LEU A 143 3.47 12.48 -14.39
CA LEU A 143 4.57 13.36 -14.76
C LEU A 143 4.07 14.65 -15.40
N LEU A 144 3.30 14.54 -16.50
CA LEU A 144 2.76 15.71 -17.19
C LEU A 144 1.87 16.56 -16.27
N ARG A 145 0.98 15.93 -15.51
CA ARG A 145 0.04 16.63 -14.61
C ARG A 145 0.72 17.26 -13.40
N SER A 146 1.84 16.69 -12.94
CA SER A 146 2.65 17.28 -11.86
C SER A 146 3.34 18.57 -12.33
N LEU A 147 3.87 18.58 -13.55
CA LEU A 147 4.48 19.77 -14.17
C LEU A 147 3.44 20.87 -14.47
N LEU A 148 2.27 20.49 -14.99
CA LEU A 148 1.15 21.42 -15.18
C LEU A 148 0.52 21.87 -13.85
N GLY A 149 0.80 21.14 -12.76
CA GLY A 149 0.27 21.42 -11.44
C GLY A 149 -1.23 21.15 -11.28
N THR A 150 -1.78 20.18 -12.00
CA THR A 150 -3.24 19.94 -12.09
C THR A 150 -3.66 18.54 -11.64
N ILE A 151 -2.88 17.86 -10.80
CA ILE A 151 -3.30 16.58 -10.19
C ILE A 151 -4.44 16.88 -9.19
N PRO A 152 -5.64 16.28 -9.34
CA PRO A 152 -6.75 16.54 -8.44
C PRO A 152 -6.52 15.89 -7.06
N VAL A 153 -7.16 16.44 -6.04
CA VAL A 153 -7.21 15.89 -4.68
C VAL A 153 -8.63 15.48 -4.33
N LEU A 154 -8.80 14.41 -3.56
CA LEU A 154 -10.11 14.02 -3.04
C LEU A 154 -10.40 14.83 -1.77
N ILE A 155 -11.54 15.52 -1.74
CA ILE A 155 -11.91 16.42 -0.66
C ILE A 155 -13.10 15.84 0.11
N ASN A 156 -12.94 15.70 1.42
CA ASN A 156 -14.04 15.35 2.33
C ASN A 156 -14.57 16.55 3.12
N LYS A 157 -13.72 17.54 3.40
CA LYS A 157 -14.06 18.73 4.19
C LYS A 157 -13.72 20.01 3.42
N SER A 158 -14.68 20.92 3.30
CA SER A 158 -14.60 22.10 2.41
C SER A 158 -13.88 23.31 3.01
N GLY A 159 -13.71 23.36 4.34
CA GLY A 159 -12.95 24.42 5.03
C GLY A 159 -13.80 25.50 5.71
N THR A 160 -15.09 25.62 5.41
CA THR A 160 -16.03 26.53 6.11
C THR A 160 -17.15 25.71 6.75
N GLY A 161 -17.32 25.84 8.07
CA GLY A 161 -18.31 25.06 8.84
C GLY A 161 -17.91 23.60 9.10
N ASP A 162 -17.21 22.97 8.16
CA ASP A 162 -16.61 21.63 8.29
C ASP A 162 -15.12 21.67 7.92
N GLN A 163 -14.26 21.73 8.94
CA GLN A 163 -12.81 21.96 8.83
C GLN A 163 -11.99 20.70 9.10
N PHE A 164 -10.85 20.60 8.42
CA PHE A 164 -9.84 19.56 8.64
C PHE A 164 -8.68 20.11 9.48
N ASN A 165 -8.57 19.65 10.72
CA ASN A 165 -7.55 20.08 11.68
C ASN A 165 -6.36 19.12 11.64
N LYS A 166 -5.24 19.53 11.01
CA LYS A 166 -4.07 18.67 10.78
C LYS A 166 -3.55 17.97 12.04
N ASP A 167 -3.54 18.65 13.19
CA ASP A 167 -2.86 18.15 14.40
C ASP A 167 -3.67 17.07 15.12
N SER A 168 -5.00 17.13 15.04
CA SER A 168 -5.90 16.13 15.63
C SER A 168 -6.32 15.05 14.63
N GLU A 169 -6.54 15.42 13.36
CA GLU A 169 -7.14 14.54 12.36
C GLU A 169 -6.13 13.82 11.48
N GLN A 170 -4.90 14.35 11.29
CA GLN A 170 -3.87 13.72 10.45
C GLN A 170 -2.75 13.06 11.27
N LYS A 171 -2.60 11.75 11.11
CA LYS A 171 -1.60 10.90 11.79
C LYS A 171 -0.76 10.15 10.75
N TRP A 172 0.33 10.78 10.32
CA TRP A 172 1.32 10.25 9.39
C TRP A 172 2.02 8.97 9.89
N ASN A 173 2.06 8.75 11.20
CA ASN A 173 2.59 7.52 11.80
C ASN A 173 1.58 6.35 11.82
N GLU A 174 0.31 6.58 11.47
CA GLU A 174 -0.79 5.61 11.54
C GLU A 174 -1.40 5.35 10.15
N THR A 175 -0.55 5.17 9.14
CA THR A 175 -0.98 4.95 7.74
C THR A 175 -1.75 3.64 7.49
N ASP A 176 -1.74 2.70 8.44
CA ASP A 176 -2.56 1.48 8.44
C ASP A 176 -3.96 1.68 9.04
N LYS A 177 -4.27 2.87 9.54
CA LYS A 177 -5.54 3.19 10.21
C LYS A 177 -6.23 4.39 9.53
N LEU A 178 -7.48 4.62 9.92
CA LEU A 178 -8.29 5.76 9.46
C LEU A 178 -7.61 7.12 9.71
N GLY A 179 -6.83 7.25 10.78
CA GLY A 179 -6.10 8.49 11.09
C GLY A 179 -5.00 8.86 10.08
N GLY A 180 -4.55 7.93 9.25
CA GLY A 180 -3.65 8.22 8.12
C GLY A 180 -4.36 8.90 6.93
N ASN A 181 -5.69 8.97 6.95
CA ASN A 181 -6.55 9.60 5.94
C ASN A 181 -6.24 9.20 4.49
N LEU A 182 -5.91 7.92 4.26
CA LEU A 182 -5.88 7.35 2.92
C LEU A 182 -7.31 6.92 2.53
N PRO A 183 -7.91 7.47 1.45
CA PRO A 183 -9.33 7.22 1.15
C PRO A 183 -9.69 5.78 0.72
N GLY A 184 -8.73 5.01 0.21
CA GLY A 184 -8.93 3.71 -0.44
C GLY A 184 -8.48 2.49 0.34
#